data_AF-A0A968M2W0-F1
#
_entry.id   AF-A0A968M2W0-F1
#
_cell.length_a   1.000
_cell.length_b   1.000
_cell.length_c   1.000
_cell.angle_alpha   90.00
_cell.angle_beta   90.00
_cell.angle_gamma   90.00
#
_symmetry.space_group_name_H-M   'P 1'
#
loop_
_entity.id
_entity.type
_entity.pdbx_description
1 polymer ?
#
loop_
_entity_poly.entity_id
_entity_poly.type
_entity_poly.pdbx_seq_one_letter_code
_entity_poly.pdbx_strand_id
1 'polypeptide(L)'
;MSNFPKGDRATNWGQPLQAVAGTGNLALASTVTMGLLAGMVLALVTAVLWILESSNPLLGFGIAVGITIAFNTLFFFLSPWLMDWSQGWLYQRRWVELNDIARRSPQTADVIRRVCAEKNLKHPRLGLIADGNPTAFTYGTFPNSARLVVSEGLFTYLDDEEAAAVYAHELGHIVNYDFVWMTVAATLVQILYLVYTLARRMGESGSDKKKDLAQNVALVAYLFYLAGTYLLLYLSRTREYFADRFAAQVTGDPNALSRALVKIAYGILEEGERIPAEAAPARGQTKTAEKPPQRSALLEGTRALGIYDGRTAAGTGTAYRVAASPLEVGRVFLWDLFNPWGWWMELNSTHPLTGKRIRALSTYAEQMGIAPEFDMGTVVAEGNRLDKQRLYGSFLVDVLIFQAPLVGSIVGAIAGSLSLGGGDVWMGALGLFSGLLVGNGVGTLGRAFVMYPNFGRATETSVMALMSDPYASPLRGQPATLTGEIIGRGDAGSIFGSDLKLREASGMIYLRYASRFGPLGNFLFGWQQAGKLVNLSVRTQGWFRRGIAPWMDLLELHTPEKRITSHPRFWALLSGILSIGLGLFLGVAIAAS
;
A
#
# COMPACT_ATOMS: atom_id res chain seq x y z
N MET A 1 -3.19 -6.91 27.34
CA MET A 1 -2.62 -7.66 26.21
C MET A 1 -3.37 -8.97 26.13
N SER A 2 -4.14 -9.21 25.07
CA SER A 2 -4.87 -10.48 24.93
C SER A 2 -3.85 -11.62 24.81
N ASN A 3 -3.77 -12.43 25.87
CA ASN A 3 -3.04 -13.68 25.86
C ASN A 3 -3.86 -14.67 25.03
N PHE A 4 -3.69 -14.63 23.70
CA PHE A 4 -4.12 -15.75 22.88
C PHE A 4 -3.38 -17.00 23.37
N PRO A 5 -4.08 -18.13 23.59
CA PRO A 5 -3.43 -19.36 24.01
C PRO A 5 -2.39 -19.73 22.95
N LYS A 6 -1.13 -19.87 23.38
CA LYS A 6 -0.02 -20.26 22.51
C LYS A 6 -0.14 -21.75 22.20
N GLY A 7 -0.16 -22.08 20.92
CA GLY A 7 -0.09 -23.46 20.45
C GLY A 7 1.28 -24.10 20.68
N ASP A 8 1.34 -25.42 20.55
CA ASP A 8 2.59 -26.19 20.63
C ASP A 8 3.50 -25.90 19.43
N ARG A 9 4.82 -26.04 19.61
CA ARG A 9 5.77 -26.05 18.49
C ARG A 9 5.84 -27.43 17.88
N ALA A 10 6.06 -27.50 16.57
CA ALA A 10 6.31 -28.78 15.91
C ALA A 10 7.50 -29.49 16.56
N THR A 11 7.40 -30.78 16.81
CA THR A 11 8.51 -31.62 17.28
C THR A 11 9.47 -32.01 16.15
N ASN A 12 9.01 -31.95 14.90
CA ASN A 12 9.75 -32.27 13.67
C ASN A 12 9.84 -31.05 12.73
N TRP A 13 10.42 -29.94 13.19
CA TRP A 13 10.60 -28.73 12.38
C TRP A 13 11.81 -28.86 11.43
N GLY A 14 11.79 -28.14 10.30
CA GLY A 14 12.79 -28.26 9.22
C GLY A 14 12.40 -29.15 8.03
N GLN A 15 11.24 -29.81 8.07
CA GLN A 15 10.72 -30.57 6.92
C GLN A 15 10.27 -29.64 5.77
N PRO A 16 10.38 -30.09 4.51
CA PRO A 16 9.83 -29.35 3.36
C PRO A 16 8.31 -29.18 3.50
N LEU A 17 7.84 -27.92 3.56
CA LEU A 17 6.42 -27.61 3.53
C LEU A 17 5.94 -27.51 2.09
N GLN A 18 4.78 -28.07 1.82
CA GLN A 18 4.12 -27.93 0.53
C GLN A 18 3.65 -26.49 0.37
N ALA A 19 3.96 -25.89 -0.78
CA ALA A 19 3.46 -24.57 -1.11
C ALA A 19 1.92 -24.55 -1.09
N VAL A 20 1.33 -23.50 -0.53
CA VAL A 20 -0.12 -23.33 -0.52
C VAL A 20 -0.61 -23.07 -1.95
N ALA A 21 -1.79 -23.59 -2.29
CA ALA A 21 -2.38 -23.37 -3.61
C ALA A 21 -2.42 -21.87 -3.96
N GLY A 22 -1.81 -21.50 -5.10
CA GLY A 22 -1.71 -20.12 -5.56
C GLY A 22 -0.42 -19.37 -5.21
N THR A 23 0.47 -19.92 -4.35
CA THR A 23 1.77 -19.28 -4.05
C THR A 23 2.89 -19.64 -5.05
N GLY A 24 2.60 -20.50 -6.03
CA GLY A 24 3.49 -20.85 -7.13
C GLY A 24 4.80 -21.51 -6.69
N ASN A 25 5.74 -21.66 -7.63
CA ASN A 25 7.13 -22.05 -7.36
C ASN A 25 8.00 -20.79 -7.51
N LEU A 26 8.86 -20.48 -6.53
CA LEU A 26 9.66 -19.25 -6.53
C LEU A 26 10.58 -19.16 -7.74
N ALA A 27 11.19 -20.27 -8.12
CA ALA A 27 12.04 -20.34 -9.30
C ALA A 27 11.20 -20.09 -10.55
N LEU A 28 10.04 -20.73 -10.69
CA LEU A 28 9.15 -20.52 -11.82
C LEU A 28 8.63 -19.08 -11.90
N ALA A 29 8.14 -18.52 -10.79
CA ALA A 29 7.65 -17.14 -10.73
C ALA A 29 8.76 -16.15 -11.07
N SER A 30 9.97 -16.34 -10.52
CA SER A 30 11.13 -15.52 -10.84
C SER A 30 11.51 -15.66 -12.32
N THR A 31 11.63 -16.88 -12.85
CA THR A 31 12.00 -17.12 -14.25
C THR A 31 10.95 -16.58 -15.22
N VAL A 32 9.67 -16.77 -14.96
CA VAL A 32 8.58 -16.25 -15.81
C VAL A 32 8.56 -14.73 -15.77
N THR A 33 8.60 -14.11 -14.58
CA THR A 33 8.63 -12.64 -14.46
C THR A 33 9.86 -12.06 -15.14
N MET A 34 11.04 -12.66 -14.93
CA MET A 34 12.28 -12.21 -15.59
C MET A 34 12.22 -12.39 -17.10
N GLY A 35 11.70 -13.53 -17.58
CA GLY A 35 11.54 -13.80 -19.01
C GLY A 35 10.59 -12.81 -19.67
N LEU A 36 9.46 -12.49 -19.03
CA LEU A 36 8.51 -11.49 -19.52
C LEU A 36 9.12 -10.09 -19.51
N LEU A 37 9.75 -9.67 -18.41
CA LEU A 37 10.38 -8.35 -18.31
C LEU A 37 11.54 -8.20 -19.32
N ALA A 38 12.40 -9.22 -19.46
CA ALA A 38 13.49 -9.23 -20.43
C ALA A 38 12.95 -9.25 -21.86
N GLY A 39 11.90 -10.01 -22.13
CA GLY A 39 11.23 -10.05 -23.43
C GLY A 39 10.56 -8.72 -23.79
N MET A 40 9.93 -8.03 -22.84
CA MET A 40 9.35 -6.70 -23.03
C MET A 40 10.42 -5.65 -23.31
N VAL A 41 11.52 -5.68 -22.55
CA VAL A 41 12.68 -4.82 -22.79
C VAL A 41 13.25 -5.10 -24.17
N LEU A 42 13.49 -6.37 -24.52
CA LEU A 42 14.02 -6.78 -25.82
C LEU A 42 13.13 -6.31 -26.97
N ALA A 43 11.82 -6.62 -26.93
CA ALA A 43 10.89 -6.25 -27.99
C ALA A 43 10.80 -4.74 -28.18
N LEU A 44 10.75 -3.97 -27.09
CA LEU A 44 10.64 -2.52 -27.13
C LEU A 44 11.93 -1.88 -27.67
N VAL A 45 13.07 -2.37 -27.22
CA VAL A 45 14.38 -2.00 -27.73
C VAL A 45 14.47 -2.29 -29.23
N THR A 46 14.10 -3.50 -29.67
CA THR A 46 14.11 -3.89 -31.09
C THR A 46 13.18 -2.98 -31.90
N ALA A 47 12.02 -2.62 -31.36
CA ALA A 47 11.11 -1.68 -31.99
C ALA A 47 11.74 -0.29 -32.16
N VAL A 48 12.33 0.29 -31.10
CA VAL A 48 13.05 1.59 -31.15
C VAL A 48 14.14 1.56 -32.23
N LEU A 49 14.88 0.46 -32.33
CA LEU A 49 15.99 0.27 -33.27
C LEU A 49 15.54 0.23 -34.73
N TRP A 50 14.40 -0.39 -35.00
CA TRP A 50 13.88 -0.56 -36.34
C TRP A 50 13.18 0.71 -36.87
N ILE A 51 12.72 1.53 -35.93
CA ILE A 51 11.88 2.70 -36.17
C ILE A 51 12.70 3.97 -36.42
N LEU A 52 13.89 4.06 -35.82
CA LEU A 52 14.75 5.23 -35.96
C LEU A 52 15.78 4.98 -37.06
N GLU A 53 15.51 5.46 -38.28
CA GLU A 53 16.49 5.59 -39.36
C GLU A 53 17.73 6.37 -38.86
N SER A 54 18.70 5.65 -38.29
CA SER A 54 19.99 6.14 -37.84
C SER A 54 21.10 5.42 -38.61
N SER A 55 22.22 6.10 -38.81
CA SER A 55 23.37 5.57 -39.56
C SER A 55 24.14 4.46 -38.82
N ASN A 56 23.89 4.23 -37.52
CA ASN A 56 24.44 3.11 -36.73
C ASN A 56 23.57 2.78 -35.49
N PRO A 57 22.40 2.13 -35.68
CA PRO A 57 21.44 1.84 -34.61
C PRO A 57 22.00 0.91 -33.52
N LEU A 58 22.90 0.00 -33.88
CA LEU A 58 23.57 -0.91 -32.94
C LEU A 58 24.41 -0.18 -31.88
N LEU A 59 25.04 0.95 -32.24
CA LEU A 59 25.89 1.71 -31.34
C LEU A 59 25.07 2.52 -30.33
N GLY A 60 23.99 3.19 -30.77
CA GLY A 60 23.08 3.88 -29.85
C GLY A 60 22.39 2.93 -28.87
N PHE A 61 22.03 1.73 -29.33
CA PHE A 61 21.51 0.66 -28.48
C PHE A 61 22.53 0.18 -27.44
N GLY A 62 23.74 -0.14 -27.89
CA GLY A 62 24.83 -0.56 -27.01
C GLY A 62 25.13 0.48 -25.94
N ILE A 63 25.06 1.77 -26.27
CA ILE A 63 25.25 2.87 -25.32
C ILE A 63 24.09 2.95 -24.32
N ALA A 64 22.82 2.90 -24.74
CA ALA A 64 21.68 3.03 -23.83
C ALA A 64 21.56 1.85 -22.86
N VAL A 65 21.72 0.61 -23.36
CA VAL A 65 21.79 -0.58 -22.51
C VAL A 65 23.04 -0.55 -21.64
N GLY A 66 24.18 -0.18 -22.21
CA GLY A 66 25.44 -0.05 -21.48
C GLY A 66 25.33 0.93 -20.31
N ILE A 67 24.81 2.14 -20.53
CA ILE A 67 24.59 3.15 -19.48
C ILE A 67 23.60 2.62 -18.44
N THR A 68 22.50 2.00 -18.86
CA THR A 68 21.49 1.54 -17.90
C THR A 68 21.99 0.38 -17.04
N ILE A 69 22.67 -0.59 -17.64
CA ILE A 69 23.33 -1.69 -16.91
C ILE A 69 24.42 -1.11 -16.00
N ALA A 70 25.26 -0.19 -16.49
CA ALA A 70 26.33 0.42 -15.70
C ALA A 70 25.78 1.21 -14.49
N PHE A 71 24.79 2.06 -14.71
CA PHE A 71 24.14 2.85 -13.66
C PHE A 71 23.47 1.94 -12.62
N ASN A 72 22.69 0.95 -13.04
CA ASN A 72 22.01 0.04 -12.12
C ASN A 72 22.99 -0.86 -11.37
N THR A 73 24.04 -1.35 -12.04
CA THR A 73 25.11 -2.12 -11.40
C THR A 73 25.80 -1.27 -10.34
N LEU A 74 26.17 -0.03 -10.69
CA LEU A 74 26.77 0.92 -9.74
C LEU A 74 25.85 1.15 -8.54
N PHE A 75 24.58 1.46 -8.77
CA PHE A 75 23.60 1.69 -7.69
C PHE A 75 23.34 0.43 -6.86
N PHE A 76 23.30 -0.76 -7.45
CA PHE A 76 23.13 -2.02 -6.73
C PHE A 76 24.25 -2.24 -5.70
N PHE A 77 25.51 -2.02 -6.11
CA PHE A 77 26.66 -2.12 -5.21
C PHE A 77 26.78 -0.94 -4.23
N LEU A 78 26.36 0.26 -4.63
CA LEU A 78 26.38 1.45 -3.78
C LEU A 78 25.21 1.47 -2.76
N SER A 79 24.10 0.80 -3.07
CA SER A 79 22.85 0.87 -2.30
C SER A 79 22.99 0.53 -0.82
N PRO A 80 23.76 -0.49 -0.38
CA PRO A 80 23.85 -0.79 1.05
C PRO A 80 24.61 0.29 1.81
N TRP A 81 25.61 0.92 1.19
CA TRP A 81 26.33 2.04 1.79
C TRP A 81 25.44 3.28 1.90
N LEU A 82 24.65 3.57 0.85
CA LEU A 82 23.69 4.67 0.87
C LEU A 82 22.60 4.46 1.93
N MET A 83 22.13 3.22 2.10
CA MET A 83 21.18 2.83 3.15
C MET A 83 21.79 2.92 4.56
N ASP A 84 23.03 2.46 4.75
CA ASP A 84 23.74 2.59 6.04
C ASP A 84 23.85 4.06 6.46
N TRP A 85 24.17 4.93 5.48
CA TRP A 85 24.28 6.37 5.67
C TRP A 85 22.92 7.02 5.94
N SER A 86 21.91 6.77 5.09
CA SER A 86 20.59 7.39 5.22
C SER A 86 19.89 6.97 6.52
N GLN A 87 19.99 5.70 6.91
CA GLN A 87 19.41 5.21 8.16
C GLN A 87 20.16 5.72 9.39
N GLY A 88 21.49 5.85 9.30
CA GLY A 88 22.28 6.47 10.37
C GLY A 88 21.93 7.94 10.56
N TRP A 89 21.73 8.67 9.47
CA TRP A 89 21.44 10.10 9.50
C TRP A 89 19.97 10.41 9.85
N LEU A 90 19.00 9.75 9.22
CA LEU A 90 17.57 10.05 9.37
C LEU A 90 16.95 9.38 10.59
N TYR A 91 17.37 8.15 10.90
CA TYR A 91 16.73 7.30 11.90
C TYR A 91 17.64 6.94 13.08
N GLN A 92 18.87 7.48 13.12
CA GLN A 92 19.84 7.23 14.19
C GLN A 92 20.07 5.74 14.49
N ARG A 93 20.04 4.91 13.44
CA ARG A 93 20.28 3.47 13.51
C ARG A 93 21.56 3.17 14.29
N ARG A 94 21.51 2.21 15.21
CA ARG A 94 22.65 1.69 15.98
C ARG A 94 22.97 0.28 15.51
N TRP A 95 24.24 -0.02 15.25
CA TRP A 95 24.67 -1.39 14.99
C TRP A 95 24.77 -2.12 16.31
N VAL A 96 24.29 -3.36 16.35
CA VAL A 96 24.24 -4.19 17.54
C VAL A 96 24.86 -5.55 17.26
N GLU A 97 25.38 -6.20 18.30
CA GLU A 97 25.89 -7.55 18.22
C GLU A 97 24.78 -8.57 18.43
N LEU A 98 25.04 -9.82 18.04
CA LEU A 98 24.12 -10.92 18.26
C LEU A 98 23.80 -11.13 19.75
N ASN A 99 24.76 -10.83 20.63
CA ASN A 99 24.56 -10.88 22.07
C ASN A 99 23.58 -9.81 22.57
N ASP A 100 23.50 -8.65 21.91
CA ASP A 100 22.54 -7.60 22.26
C ASP A 100 21.13 -8.03 21.91
N ILE A 101 20.96 -8.71 20.76
CA ILE A 101 19.70 -9.32 20.38
C ILE A 101 19.34 -10.47 21.32
N ALA A 102 20.30 -11.33 21.69
CA ALA A 102 20.07 -12.43 22.62
C ALA A 102 19.55 -11.97 23.99
N ARG A 103 19.96 -10.78 24.46
CA ARG A 103 19.44 -10.20 25.72
C ARG A 103 17.98 -9.75 25.63
N ARG A 104 17.49 -9.46 24.42
CA ARG A 104 16.09 -9.03 24.17
C ARG A 104 15.21 -10.20 23.76
N SER A 105 15.75 -11.09 22.95
CA SER A 105 15.08 -12.26 22.39
C SER A 105 16.10 -13.39 22.20
N PRO A 106 16.28 -14.27 23.21
CA PRO A 106 17.19 -15.41 23.13
C PRO A 106 16.89 -16.31 21.94
N GLN A 107 15.61 -16.57 21.68
CA GLN A 107 15.20 -17.43 20.57
C GLN A 107 15.54 -16.83 19.20
N THR A 108 15.44 -15.50 19.04
CA THR A 108 15.89 -14.83 17.81
C THR A 108 17.37 -15.10 17.56
N ALA A 109 18.21 -14.99 18.58
CA ALA A 109 19.64 -15.25 18.44
C ALA A 109 19.92 -16.73 18.09
N ASP A 110 19.17 -17.67 18.66
CA ASP A 110 19.26 -19.10 18.32
C ASP A 110 18.86 -19.36 16.86
N VAL A 111 17.75 -18.77 16.39
CA VAL A 111 17.31 -18.86 15.00
C VAL A 111 18.38 -18.32 14.05
N ILE A 112 18.93 -17.13 14.32
CA ILE A 112 20.01 -16.55 13.52
C ILE A 112 21.22 -17.49 13.49
N ARG A 113 21.66 -18.02 14.65
CA ARG A 113 22.80 -18.94 14.72
C ARG A 113 22.58 -20.19 13.89
N ARG A 114 21.44 -20.82 14.09
CA ARG A 114 21.08 -22.07 13.40
C ARG A 114 20.96 -21.86 11.90
N VAL A 115 20.18 -20.88 11.44
CA VAL A 115 19.97 -20.62 10.01
C VAL A 115 21.28 -20.25 9.31
N CYS A 116 22.11 -19.39 9.92
CA CYS A 116 23.41 -19.05 9.37
C CYS A 116 24.34 -20.27 9.28
N ALA A 117 24.37 -21.13 10.29
CA ALA A 117 25.16 -22.36 10.26
C ALA A 117 24.66 -23.34 9.20
N GLU A 118 23.37 -23.63 9.16
CA GLU A 118 22.74 -24.55 8.20
C GLU A 118 22.91 -24.11 6.75
N LYS A 119 22.83 -22.80 6.49
CA LYS A 119 22.96 -22.22 5.14
C LYS A 119 24.38 -21.79 4.79
N ASN A 120 25.35 -22.04 5.67
CA ASN A 120 26.74 -21.61 5.51
C ASN A 120 26.87 -20.11 5.18
N LEU A 121 26.13 -19.29 5.94
CA LEU A 121 26.09 -17.83 5.81
C LEU A 121 26.77 -17.17 7.01
N LYS A 122 27.41 -16.02 6.78
CA LYS A 122 27.81 -15.13 7.88
C LYS A 122 26.58 -14.54 8.54
N HIS A 123 26.69 -14.20 9.83
CA HIS A 123 25.65 -13.42 10.49
C HIS A 123 25.44 -12.09 9.75
N PRO A 124 24.19 -11.72 9.44
CA PRO A 124 23.92 -10.41 8.88
C PRO A 124 24.29 -9.33 9.90
N ARG A 125 24.64 -8.13 9.41
CA ARG A 125 24.86 -6.99 10.31
C ARG A 125 23.52 -6.58 10.92
N LEU A 126 23.43 -6.62 12.24
CA LEU A 126 22.19 -6.37 12.96
C LEU A 126 22.10 -4.90 13.34
N GLY A 127 21.02 -4.24 12.96
CA GLY A 127 20.75 -2.84 13.28
C GLY A 127 19.49 -2.68 14.14
N LEU A 128 19.51 -1.68 15.01
CA LEU A 128 18.40 -1.30 15.86
C LEU A 128 18.09 0.19 15.70
N ILE A 129 16.83 0.52 15.48
CA ILE A 129 16.33 1.90 15.34
C ILE A 129 15.43 2.22 16.54
N ALA A 130 15.68 3.36 17.18
CA ALA A 130 14.91 3.84 18.32
C ALA A 130 13.57 4.46 17.87
N ASP A 131 12.68 3.64 17.31
CA ASP A 131 11.32 4.00 16.90
C ASP A 131 10.33 3.03 17.59
N GLY A 132 9.22 3.56 18.12
CA GLY A 132 8.20 2.77 18.79
C GLY A 132 7.31 1.95 17.85
N ASN A 133 7.29 2.25 16.54
CA ASN A 133 6.50 1.49 15.58
C ASN A 133 7.20 0.15 15.30
N PRO A 134 6.54 -1.00 15.49
CA PRO A 134 7.16 -2.30 15.24
C PRO A 134 7.40 -2.48 13.73
N THR A 135 8.66 -2.67 13.35
CA THR A 135 9.06 -2.92 11.97
C THR A 135 10.39 -3.67 11.93
N ALA A 136 10.56 -4.47 10.88
CA ALA A 136 11.77 -5.18 10.54
C ALA A 136 11.92 -5.15 9.02
N PHE A 137 13.15 -5.07 8.53
CA PHE A 137 13.46 -5.14 7.11
C PHE A 137 14.92 -5.55 6.87
N THR A 138 15.17 -6.07 5.68
CA THR A 138 16.51 -6.48 5.22
C THR A 138 16.95 -5.77 3.96
N TYR A 139 18.26 -5.55 3.83
CA TYR A 139 18.86 -5.01 2.61
C TYR A 139 20.32 -5.44 2.46
N GLY A 140 20.80 -5.47 1.22
CA GLY A 140 22.17 -5.84 0.90
C GLY A 140 22.38 -6.14 -0.58
N THR A 141 23.61 -6.54 -0.91
CA THR A 141 24.01 -6.93 -2.27
C THR A 141 24.18 -8.44 -2.39
N PHE A 142 24.73 -9.08 -1.36
CA PHE A 142 24.92 -10.52 -1.25
C PHE A 142 24.49 -11.01 0.13
N PRO A 143 24.10 -12.29 0.28
CA PRO A 143 23.68 -12.85 1.57
C PRO A 143 24.70 -12.63 2.69
N ASN A 144 25.99 -12.84 2.40
CA ASN A 144 27.10 -12.67 3.35
C ASN A 144 27.47 -11.20 3.65
N SER A 145 26.76 -10.25 3.04
CA SER A 145 26.90 -8.80 3.28
C SER A 145 25.57 -8.16 3.70
N ALA A 146 24.55 -8.97 3.96
CA ALA A 146 23.22 -8.50 4.27
C ALA A 146 23.17 -7.80 5.63
N ARG A 147 22.24 -6.86 5.74
CA ARG A 147 21.89 -6.15 6.97
C ARG A 147 20.44 -6.45 7.29
N LEU A 148 20.17 -6.66 8.57
CA LEU A 148 18.83 -6.87 9.10
C LEU A 148 18.62 -5.83 10.18
N VAL A 149 17.67 -4.93 9.96
CA VAL A 149 17.40 -3.80 10.84
C VAL A 149 16.00 -3.91 11.39
N VAL A 150 15.87 -3.73 12.70
CA VAL A 150 14.58 -3.73 13.39
C VAL A 150 14.40 -2.46 14.21
N SER A 151 13.17 -2.15 14.58
CA SER A 151 12.87 -1.08 15.52
C SER A 151 12.77 -1.57 16.96
N GLU A 152 12.93 -0.67 17.93
CA GLU A 152 12.64 -0.93 19.35
C GLU A 152 11.18 -1.32 19.59
N GLY A 153 10.27 -0.77 18.77
CA GLY A 153 8.87 -1.15 18.74
C GLY A 153 8.65 -2.65 18.53
N LEU A 154 9.52 -3.32 17.75
CA LEU A 154 9.41 -4.76 17.53
C LEU A 154 9.47 -5.53 18.86
N PHE A 155 10.43 -5.21 19.73
CA PHE A 155 10.59 -5.84 21.05
C PHE A 155 9.61 -5.32 22.10
N THR A 156 8.90 -4.23 21.81
CA THR A 156 7.86 -3.67 22.68
C THR A 156 6.54 -4.42 22.51
N TYR A 157 6.20 -4.78 21.26
CA TYR A 157 4.91 -5.38 20.92
C TYR A 157 4.94 -6.90 20.74
N LEU A 158 6.10 -7.47 20.39
CA LEU A 158 6.25 -8.91 20.13
C LEU A 158 6.96 -9.61 21.28
N ASP A 159 6.56 -10.85 21.53
CA ASP A 159 7.28 -11.75 22.42
C ASP A 159 8.49 -12.43 21.73
N ASP A 160 9.25 -13.22 22.49
CA ASP A 160 10.49 -13.87 22.03
C ASP A 160 10.26 -14.77 20.79
N GLU A 161 9.15 -15.50 20.74
CA GLU A 161 8.85 -16.44 19.66
C GLU A 161 8.39 -15.70 18.40
N GLU A 162 7.57 -14.67 18.59
CA GLU A 162 7.07 -13.79 17.54
C GLU A 162 8.20 -12.97 16.91
N ALA A 163 9.09 -12.40 17.72
CA ALA A 163 10.29 -11.74 17.25
C ALA A 163 11.18 -12.71 16.46
N ALA A 164 11.39 -13.92 16.97
CA ALA A 164 12.18 -14.94 16.27
C ALA A 164 11.56 -15.32 14.92
N ALA A 165 10.22 -15.38 14.82
CA ALA A 165 9.52 -15.62 13.57
C ALA A 165 9.66 -14.48 12.56
N VAL A 166 9.63 -13.21 13.01
CA VAL A 166 9.90 -12.04 12.16
C VAL A 166 11.34 -12.06 11.64
N TYR A 167 12.32 -12.30 12.51
CA TYR A 167 13.72 -12.44 12.09
C TYR A 167 13.91 -13.61 11.14
N ALA A 168 13.22 -14.73 11.36
CA ALA A 168 13.25 -15.87 10.45
C ALA A 168 12.71 -15.52 9.06
N HIS A 169 11.61 -14.77 8.98
CA HIS A 169 11.04 -14.27 7.73
C HIS A 169 12.05 -13.39 6.98
N GLU A 170 12.67 -12.44 7.68
CA GLU A 170 13.71 -11.57 7.13
C GLU A 170 14.96 -12.33 6.67
N LEU A 171 15.40 -13.34 7.42
CA LEU A 171 16.46 -14.26 6.99
C LEU A 171 16.06 -15.03 5.73
N GLY A 172 14.77 -15.33 5.55
CA GLY A 172 14.22 -15.94 4.35
C GLY A 172 14.51 -15.11 3.10
N HIS A 173 14.37 -13.79 3.16
CA HIS A 173 14.73 -12.89 2.06
C HIS A 173 16.23 -12.93 1.73
N ILE A 174 17.07 -13.07 2.76
CA ILE A 174 18.53 -13.19 2.60
C ILE A 174 18.90 -14.51 1.93
N VAL A 175 18.34 -15.62 2.43
CA VAL A 175 18.59 -16.98 1.91
C VAL A 175 18.12 -17.13 0.47
N ASN A 176 17.01 -16.49 0.11
CA ASN A 176 16.40 -16.60 -1.22
C ASN A 176 16.96 -15.57 -2.24
N TYR A 177 17.90 -14.70 -1.85
CA TYR A 177 18.49 -13.66 -2.70
C TYR A 177 17.49 -12.60 -3.19
N ASP A 178 16.54 -12.22 -2.35
CA ASP A 178 15.42 -11.34 -2.71
C ASP A 178 15.88 -9.99 -3.26
N PHE A 179 16.84 -9.36 -2.59
CA PHE A 179 17.40 -8.07 -3.04
C PHE A 179 18.04 -8.16 -4.43
N VAL A 180 18.64 -9.30 -4.82
CA VAL A 180 19.23 -9.48 -6.16
C VAL A 180 18.13 -9.55 -7.20
N TRP A 181 17.18 -10.47 -7.01
CA TRP A 181 16.10 -10.70 -7.97
C TRP A 181 15.18 -9.47 -8.09
N MET A 182 14.83 -8.83 -6.98
CA MET A 182 14.01 -7.63 -7.00
C MET A 182 14.74 -6.47 -7.67
N THR A 183 16.06 -6.32 -7.48
CA THR A 183 16.83 -5.28 -8.19
C THR A 183 16.86 -5.53 -9.69
N VAL A 184 17.15 -6.76 -10.14
CA VAL A 184 17.17 -7.09 -11.57
C VAL A 184 15.81 -6.83 -12.21
N ALA A 185 14.71 -7.25 -11.56
CA ALA A 185 13.36 -6.98 -12.05
C ALA A 185 13.08 -5.46 -12.14
N ALA A 186 13.43 -4.71 -11.10
CA ALA A 186 13.24 -3.26 -11.06
C ALA A 186 14.06 -2.55 -12.16
N THR A 187 15.30 -2.99 -12.41
CA THR A 187 16.14 -2.49 -13.51
C THR A 187 15.47 -2.70 -14.87
N LEU A 188 14.87 -3.87 -15.13
CA LEU A 188 14.16 -4.12 -16.38
C LEU A 188 12.95 -3.18 -16.55
N VAL A 189 12.17 -3.00 -15.49
CA VAL A 189 11.06 -2.02 -15.50
C VAL A 189 11.56 -0.60 -15.73
N GLN A 190 12.69 -0.23 -15.11
CA GLN A 190 13.30 1.08 -15.30
C GLN A 190 13.76 1.30 -16.75
N ILE A 191 14.31 0.28 -17.42
CA ILE A 191 14.67 0.36 -18.84
C ILE A 191 13.44 0.71 -19.68
N LEU A 192 12.29 0.07 -19.44
CA LEU A 192 11.04 0.37 -20.16
C LEU A 192 10.64 1.84 -20.00
N TYR A 193 10.76 2.38 -18.78
CA TYR A 193 10.49 3.80 -18.51
C TYR A 193 11.50 4.73 -19.19
N LEU A 194 12.79 4.40 -19.15
CA LEU A 194 13.83 5.19 -19.81
C LEU A 194 13.59 5.27 -21.33
N VAL A 195 13.23 4.14 -21.96
CA VAL A 195 12.86 4.12 -23.37
C VAL A 195 11.65 5.00 -23.64
N TYR A 196 10.60 4.95 -22.80
CA TYR A 196 9.47 5.87 -22.90
C TYR A 196 9.94 7.34 -22.88
N THR A 197 10.77 7.72 -21.91
CA THR A 197 11.23 9.11 -21.78
C THR A 197 12.10 9.56 -22.97
N LEU A 198 12.95 8.68 -23.49
CA LEU A 198 13.80 8.96 -24.63
C LEU A 198 12.96 9.11 -25.91
N ALA A 199 12.08 8.14 -26.18
CA ALA A 199 11.19 8.16 -27.33
C ALA A 199 10.30 9.41 -27.33
N ARG A 200 9.77 9.79 -26.15
CA ARG A 200 9.01 11.04 -25.99
C ARG A 200 9.84 12.28 -26.33
N ARG A 201 11.05 12.43 -25.78
CA ARG A 201 11.93 13.57 -26.05
C ARG A 201 12.35 13.64 -27.52
N MET A 202 12.58 12.50 -28.16
CA MET A 202 12.90 12.44 -29.59
C MET A 202 11.71 12.85 -30.46
N GLY A 203 10.49 12.54 -30.04
CA GLY A 203 9.26 13.02 -30.69
C GLY A 203 9.06 14.53 -30.65
N GLU A 204 9.85 15.27 -29.87
CA GLU A 204 9.80 16.74 -29.78
C GLU A 204 10.77 17.43 -30.78
N SER A 205 11.74 16.71 -31.36
CA SER A 205 12.86 17.31 -32.13
C SER A 205 13.13 16.67 -33.52
N GLY A 206 12.21 15.87 -34.06
CA GLY A 206 12.39 15.11 -35.32
C GLY A 206 11.54 15.58 -36.50
N SER A 207 11.81 15.03 -37.69
CA SER A 207 10.93 15.14 -38.86
C SER A 207 9.60 14.41 -38.64
N ASP A 208 8.54 14.79 -39.35
CA ASP A 208 7.16 14.30 -39.12
C ASP A 208 7.05 12.77 -39.07
N LYS A 209 7.71 12.04 -39.99
CA LYS A 209 7.71 10.57 -39.98
C LYS A 209 8.43 9.97 -38.76
N LYS A 210 9.53 10.58 -38.31
CA LYS A 210 10.28 10.12 -37.12
C LYS A 210 9.53 10.45 -35.83
N LYS A 211 8.77 11.55 -35.85
CA LYS A 211 7.92 11.99 -34.74
C LYS A 211 6.77 11.01 -34.47
N ASP A 212 6.00 10.63 -35.50
CA ASP A 212 4.87 9.69 -35.34
C ASP A 212 5.35 8.33 -34.81
N LEU A 213 6.48 7.88 -35.34
CA LEU A 213 7.13 6.66 -34.90
C LEU A 213 7.60 6.71 -33.45
N ALA A 214 8.27 7.80 -33.06
CA ALA A 214 8.75 7.99 -31.70
C ALA A 214 7.57 8.06 -30.70
N GLN A 215 6.43 8.64 -31.09
CA GLN A 215 5.21 8.65 -30.29
C GLN A 215 4.62 7.26 -30.11
N ASN A 216 4.56 6.44 -31.16
CA ASN A 216 4.09 5.05 -31.06
C ASN A 216 4.99 4.21 -30.15
N VAL A 217 6.31 4.34 -30.29
CA VAL A 217 7.28 3.69 -29.41
C VAL A 217 7.10 4.14 -27.97
N ALA A 218 6.91 5.44 -27.72
CA ALA A 218 6.66 5.95 -26.38
C ALA A 218 5.38 5.36 -25.78
N LEU A 219 4.29 5.27 -26.55
CA LEU A 219 3.04 4.65 -26.10
C LEU A 219 3.26 3.18 -25.71
N VAL A 220 3.87 2.38 -26.59
CA VAL A 220 4.14 0.96 -26.32
C VAL A 220 5.10 0.79 -25.13
N ALA A 221 6.15 1.62 -25.04
CA ALA A 221 7.08 1.65 -23.92
C ALA A 221 6.38 1.90 -22.59
N TYR A 222 5.46 2.85 -22.57
CA TYR A 222 4.69 3.19 -21.39
C TYR A 222 3.74 2.06 -20.98
N LEU A 223 3.04 1.44 -21.95
CA LEU A 223 2.19 0.27 -21.68
C LEU A 223 3.01 -0.90 -21.12
N PHE A 224 4.19 -1.14 -21.67
CA PHE A 224 5.11 -2.15 -21.16
C PHE A 224 5.65 -1.80 -19.78
N TYR A 225 6.01 -0.55 -19.51
CA TYR A 225 6.39 -0.09 -18.18
C TYR A 225 5.28 -0.35 -17.15
N LEU A 226 4.03 -0.06 -17.49
CA LEU A 226 2.88 -0.35 -16.61
C LEU A 226 2.74 -1.85 -16.35
N ALA A 227 2.74 -2.68 -17.40
CA ALA A 227 2.66 -4.13 -17.25
C ALA A 227 3.84 -4.70 -16.46
N GLY A 228 5.07 -4.20 -16.70
CA GLY A 228 6.27 -4.58 -15.98
C GLY A 228 6.21 -4.21 -14.50
N THR A 229 5.62 -3.05 -14.16
CA THR A 229 5.39 -2.65 -12.77
C THR A 229 4.48 -3.64 -12.05
N TYR A 230 3.39 -4.08 -12.69
CA TYR A 230 2.51 -5.10 -12.09
C TYR A 230 3.18 -6.46 -11.95
N LEU A 231 4.06 -6.86 -12.90
CA LEU A 231 4.86 -8.08 -12.79
C LEU A 231 5.88 -8.00 -11.64
N LEU A 232 6.50 -6.83 -11.43
CA LEU A 232 7.39 -6.56 -10.31
C LEU A 232 6.65 -6.67 -8.96
N LEU A 233 5.47 -6.05 -8.86
CA LEU A 233 4.64 -6.15 -7.66
C LEU A 233 4.15 -7.59 -7.41
N TYR A 234 3.82 -8.35 -8.46
CA TYR A 234 3.48 -9.77 -8.34
C TYR A 234 4.66 -10.60 -7.80
N LEU A 235 5.86 -10.36 -8.31
CA LEU A 235 7.07 -11.03 -7.82
C LEU A 235 7.28 -10.68 -6.34
N SER A 236 7.21 -9.41 -5.97
CA SER A 236 7.31 -8.94 -4.57
C SER A 236 6.38 -9.75 -3.66
N ARG A 237 5.08 -9.82 -3.99
CA ARG A 237 4.08 -10.54 -3.19
C ARG A 237 4.34 -12.03 -3.11
N THR A 238 4.84 -12.62 -4.19
CA THR A 238 5.16 -14.05 -4.21
C THR A 238 6.31 -14.33 -3.24
N ARG A 239 7.33 -13.48 -3.20
CA ARG A 239 8.49 -13.66 -2.32
C ARG A 239 8.13 -13.57 -0.83
N GLU A 240 7.16 -12.75 -0.46
CA GLU A 240 6.58 -12.72 0.89
C GLU A 240 6.06 -14.09 1.34
N TYR A 241 5.31 -14.81 0.48
CA TYR A 241 4.84 -16.15 0.82
C TYR A 241 5.97 -17.17 0.99
N PHE A 242 7.08 -17.00 0.27
CA PHE A 242 8.27 -17.85 0.43
C PHE A 242 9.04 -17.53 1.71
N ALA A 243 9.13 -16.25 2.09
CA ALA A 243 9.70 -15.83 3.36
C ALA A 243 8.83 -16.30 4.54
N ASP A 244 7.50 -16.22 4.44
CA ASP A 244 6.55 -16.75 5.43
C ASP A 244 6.70 -18.27 5.60
N ARG A 245 6.80 -19.02 4.49
CA ARG A 245 7.04 -20.46 4.52
C ARG A 245 8.39 -20.79 5.14
N PHE A 246 9.43 -20.06 4.76
CA PHE A 246 10.77 -20.25 5.32
C PHE A 246 10.77 -20.02 6.83
N ALA A 247 10.14 -18.94 7.30
CA ALA A 247 9.98 -18.64 8.71
C ALA A 247 9.29 -19.80 9.45
N ALA A 248 8.13 -20.25 8.96
CA ALA A 248 7.40 -21.40 9.49
C ALA A 248 8.28 -22.65 9.61
N GLN A 249 9.07 -22.96 8.57
CA GLN A 249 9.94 -24.13 8.54
C GLN A 249 11.06 -24.07 9.56
N VAL A 250 11.75 -22.93 9.65
CA VAL A 250 12.92 -22.81 10.52
C VAL A 250 12.50 -22.60 11.96
N THR A 251 11.42 -21.87 12.26
CA THR A 251 10.96 -21.72 13.65
C THR A 251 10.21 -22.93 14.18
N GLY A 252 9.57 -23.70 13.29
CA GLY A 252 8.65 -24.76 13.69
C GLY A 252 7.35 -24.25 14.31
N ASP A 253 7.08 -22.95 14.18
CA ASP A 253 5.89 -22.28 14.72
C ASP A 253 5.35 -21.25 13.70
N PRO A 254 4.45 -21.66 12.80
CA PRO A 254 3.75 -20.76 11.88
C PRO A 254 2.76 -19.83 12.59
N ASN A 255 2.26 -20.22 13.77
CA ASN A 255 1.35 -19.40 14.56
C ASN A 255 2.07 -18.17 15.12
N ALA A 256 3.34 -18.29 15.53
CA ALA A 256 4.16 -17.14 15.96
C ALA A 256 4.23 -16.04 14.90
N LEU A 257 4.42 -16.39 13.63
CA LEU A 257 4.43 -15.38 12.57
C LEU A 257 3.02 -14.78 12.35
N SER A 258 1.98 -15.59 12.46
CA SER A 258 0.59 -15.12 12.35
C SER A 258 0.27 -14.11 13.46
N ARG A 259 0.60 -14.41 14.72
CA ARG A 259 0.47 -13.49 15.85
C ARG A 259 1.31 -12.23 15.63
N ALA A 260 2.55 -12.39 15.18
CA ALA A 260 3.46 -11.27 14.92
C ALA A 260 2.88 -10.30 13.89
N LEU A 261 2.36 -10.78 12.75
CA LEU A 261 1.75 -9.91 11.72
C LEU A 261 0.59 -9.08 12.28
N VAL A 262 -0.25 -9.71 13.10
CA VAL A 262 -1.41 -9.05 13.69
C VAL A 262 -0.99 -8.06 14.80
N LYS A 263 -0.03 -8.43 15.64
CA LYS A 263 0.54 -7.55 16.69
C LYS A 263 1.36 -6.39 16.11
N ILE A 264 2.05 -6.57 14.98
CA ILE A 264 2.72 -5.48 14.25
C ILE A 264 1.69 -4.48 13.76
N ALA A 265 0.61 -4.95 13.12
CA ALA A 265 -0.48 -4.08 12.68
C ALA A 265 -1.10 -3.30 13.85
N TYR A 266 -1.27 -3.98 15.00
CA TYR A 266 -1.73 -3.36 16.24
C TYR A 266 -0.74 -2.33 16.78
N GLY A 267 0.54 -2.63 16.88
CA GLY A 267 1.55 -1.70 17.40
C GLY A 267 1.76 -0.47 16.51
N ILE A 268 1.65 -0.62 15.19
CA ILE A 268 1.64 0.53 14.26
C ILE A 268 0.43 1.44 14.53
N LEU A 269 -0.72 0.85 14.87
CA LEU A 269 -1.91 1.62 15.21
C LEU A 269 -1.77 2.33 16.57
N GLU A 270 -1.36 1.62 17.61
CA GLU A 270 -1.16 2.13 18.97
C GLU A 270 -0.11 3.24 19.01
N GLU A 271 1.02 3.07 18.33
CA GLU A 271 2.04 4.11 18.29
C GLU A 271 1.58 5.32 17.49
N GLY A 272 0.71 5.10 16.50
CA GLY A 272 -0.05 6.18 15.88
C GLY A 272 -0.98 6.94 16.83
N GLU A 273 -1.39 6.37 17.97
CA GLU A 273 -2.18 7.04 19.02
C GLU A 273 -1.31 7.79 20.03
N ARG A 274 -0.14 7.26 20.40
CA ARG A 274 0.75 7.85 21.42
C ARG A 274 1.36 9.18 21.01
N ILE A 275 1.23 9.55 19.75
CA ILE A 275 1.71 10.80 19.20
C ILE A 275 0.75 11.94 19.58
N PRO A 276 1.13 12.87 20.49
CA PRO A 276 0.22 13.92 20.96
C PRO A 276 -0.12 14.91 19.84
N ALA A 277 -1.40 15.28 19.77
CA ALA A 277 -1.90 16.30 18.83
C ALA A 277 -1.40 17.74 19.14
N GLU A 278 -0.57 17.93 20.17
CA GLU A 278 -0.15 19.23 20.70
C GLU A 278 1.13 19.82 20.08
N ALA A 279 1.84 19.12 19.18
CA ALA A 279 3.05 19.67 18.55
C ALA A 279 2.77 20.64 17.39
N ALA A 280 1.71 21.45 17.49
CA ALA A 280 1.63 22.72 16.75
C ALA A 280 2.30 23.78 17.62
N PRO A 281 3.39 24.45 17.19
CA PRO A 281 4.12 25.34 18.07
C PRO A 281 3.23 26.51 18.48
N ALA A 282 2.91 26.58 19.77
CA ALA A 282 2.42 27.80 20.39
C ALA A 282 3.55 28.85 20.32
N ARG A 283 3.21 30.03 19.83
CA ARG A 283 4.12 31.17 19.63
C ARG A 283 4.82 31.50 20.97
N GLY A 284 6.15 31.35 21.03
CA GLY A 284 6.98 31.95 22.08
C GLY A 284 7.94 31.05 22.88
N GLN A 285 8.16 29.78 22.51
CA GLN A 285 9.14 28.92 23.21
C GLN A 285 10.39 28.64 22.37
N THR A 286 11.54 28.85 22.99
CA THR A 286 12.90 28.78 22.45
C THR A 286 13.34 27.32 22.20
N LYS A 287 13.55 27.01 20.91
CA LYS A 287 14.45 25.99 20.32
C LYS A 287 14.95 24.84 21.22
N THR A 288 14.18 23.76 21.26
CA THR A 288 14.66 22.42 20.84
C THR A 288 13.56 21.85 19.94
N ALA A 289 13.80 21.84 18.63
CA ALA A 289 12.78 21.54 17.64
C ALA A 289 12.54 20.03 17.56
N GLU A 290 11.65 19.51 18.40
CA GLU A 290 11.00 18.22 18.12
C GLU A 290 10.08 18.40 16.91
N LYS A 291 10.31 17.53 15.91
CA LYS A 291 9.63 17.52 14.61
C LYS A 291 8.11 17.33 14.82
N PRO A 292 7.25 17.96 14.00
CA PRO A 292 5.81 17.77 14.07
C PRO A 292 5.43 16.29 13.85
N PRO A 293 4.28 15.85 14.38
CA PRO A 293 3.97 14.44 14.49
C PRO A 293 3.33 13.93 13.20
N GLN A 294 4.12 13.21 12.41
CA GLN A 294 3.67 12.48 11.24
C GLN A 294 3.73 10.98 11.54
N ARG A 295 3.07 10.15 10.72
CA ARG A 295 3.37 8.70 10.66
C ARG A 295 4.88 8.52 10.74
N SER A 296 5.35 7.52 11.48
CA SER A 296 6.79 7.30 11.62
C SER A 296 7.45 7.34 10.24
N ALA A 297 8.35 8.32 10.05
CA ALA A 297 9.07 8.51 8.81
C ALA A 297 9.87 7.25 8.44
N LEU A 298 10.12 6.38 9.41
CA LEU A 298 10.67 5.05 9.21
C LEU A 298 9.67 4.17 8.43
N LEU A 299 8.44 4.00 8.92
CA LEU A 299 7.43 3.18 8.24
C LEU A 299 7.13 3.63 6.80
N GLU A 300 7.10 4.94 6.55
CA GLU A 300 6.88 5.46 5.19
C GLU A 300 8.12 5.27 4.31
N GLY A 301 9.32 5.53 4.86
CA GLY A 301 10.59 5.39 4.13
C GLY A 301 10.99 3.94 3.86
N THR A 302 10.54 2.99 4.68
CA THR A 302 10.87 1.57 4.57
C THR A 302 9.67 0.72 4.10
N ARG A 303 8.58 1.35 3.64
CA ARG A 303 7.33 0.67 3.26
C ARG A 303 7.50 -0.50 2.29
N ALA A 304 8.42 -0.37 1.34
CA ALA A 304 8.66 -1.38 0.31
C ALA A 304 9.54 -2.55 0.80
N LEU A 305 10.20 -2.39 1.95
CA LEU A 305 11.14 -3.37 2.52
C LEU A 305 10.64 -3.98 3.83
N GLY A 306 9.73 -3.29 4.53
CA GLY A 306 9.24 -3.72 5.83
C GLY A 306 8.24 -4.85 5.72
N ILE A 307 8.32 -5.81 6.64
CA ILE A 307 7.42 -6.98 6.77
C ILE A 307 5.92 -6.66 6.71
N TYR A 308 5.53 -5.41 6.98
CA TYR A 308 4.16 -4.95 6.99
C TYR A 308 4.03 -3.56 6.36
N ASP A 309 3.06 -3.38 5.44
CA ASP A 309 2.74 -2.04 4.91
C ASP A 309 1.91 -1.25 5.92
N GLY A 310 2.51 -0.20 6.49
CA GLY A 310 1.88 0.66 7.51
C GLY A 310 0.55 1.31 7.10
N ARG A 311 0.25 1.44 5.80
CA ARG A 311 -1.09 1.91 5.36
C ARG A 311 -2.18 0.86 5.62
N THR A 312 -1.82 -0.40 5.64
CA THR A 312 -2.74 -1.55 5.75
C THR A 312 -2.98 -1.98 7.19
N ALA A 313 -2.14 -1.49 8.11
CA ALA A 313 -2.19 -1.81 9.55
C ALA A 313 -3.53 -1.44 10.19
N ALA A 314 -4.21 -0.42 9.66
CA ALA A 314 -5.46 0.07 10.20
C ALA A 314 -6.60 -0.95 10.21
N GLY A 315 -6.64 -1.88 9.25
CA GLY A 315 -7.67 -2.91 9.23
C GLY A 315 -7.42 -3.99 10.27
N THR A 316 -6.28 -4.67 10.14
CA THR A 316 -5.90 -5.81 10.99
C THR A 316 -5.64 -5.43 12.44
N GLY A 317 -4.94 -4.32 12.70
CA GLY A 317 -4.65 -3.88 14.06
C GLY A 317 -5.92 -3.47 14.83
N THR A 318 -6.90 -2.89 14.13
CA THR A 318 -8.21 -2.57 14.71
C THR A 318 -8.95 -3.83 15.11
N ALA A 319 -8.95 -4.84 14.24
CA ALA A 319 -9.57 -6.12 14.53
C ALA A 319 -8.92 -6.79 15.76
N TYR A 320 -7.58 -6.77 15.83
CA TYR A 320 -6.84 -7.38 16.94
C TYR A 320 -7.09 -6.74 18.29
N ARG A 321 -7.11 -5.40 18.34
CA ARG A 321 -7.27 -4.66 19.61
C ARG A 321 -8.58 -5.02 20.33
N VAL A 322 -9.60 -5.37 19.56
CA VAL A 322 -10.98 -5.49 20.02
C VAL A 322 -11.41 -6.94 20.17
N ALA A 323 -11.01 -7.78 19.22
CA ALA A 323 -11.45 -9.16 19.20
C ALA A 323 -10.99 -9.86 20.48
N ALA A 324 -11.96 -10.43 21.19
CA ALA A 324 -11.67 -11.28 22.35
C ALA A 324 -11.21 -12.68 21.90
N SER A 325 -11.47 -13.04 20.63
CA SER A 325 -11.16 -14.35 20.07
C SER A 325 -10.45 -14.26 18.70
N PRO A 326 -9.56 -15.21 18.36
CA PRO A 326 -8.94 -15.29 17.04
C PRO A 326 -9.96 -15.43 15.90
N LEU A 327 -11.11 -16.04 16.18
CA LEU A 327 -12.18 -16.26 15.20
C LEU A 327 -12.79 -14.93 14.72
N GLU A 328 -13.00 -13.98 15.63
CA GLU A 328 -13.51 -12.64 15.29
C GLU A 328 -12.54 -11.87 14.39
N VAL A 329 -11.22 -11.96 14.68
CA VAL A 329 -10.18 -11.41 13.80
C VAL A 329 -10.23 -12.08 12.44
N GLY A 330 -10.40 -13.41 12.41
CA GLY A 330 -10.53 -14.20 11.18
C GLY A 330 -11.64 -13.72 10.25
N ARG A 331 -12.80 -13.33 10.78
CA ARG A 331 -13.93 -12.84 9.97
C ARG A 331 -13.64 -11.53 9.25
N VAL A 332 -12.78 -10.67 9.79
CA VAL A 332 -12.33 -9.44 9.11
C VAL A 332 -11.57 -9.75 7.82
N PHE A 333 -10.95 -10.94 7.73
CA PHE A 333 -10.23 -11.41 6.55
C PHE A 333 -11.13 -12.03 5.47
N LEU A 334 -12.43 -12.18 5.69
CA LEU A 334 -13.36 -12.61 4.63
C LEU A 334 -13.28 -11.66 3.43
N TRP A 335 -13.17 -10.35 3.68
CA TRP A 335 -13.00 -9.36 2.63
C TRP A 335 -11.68 -9.56 1.86
N ASP A 336 -10.57 -9.78 2.58
CA ASP A 336 -9.24 -10.00 1.98
C ASP A 336 -9.21 -11.25 1.08
N LEU A 337 -9.96 -12.28 1.45
CA LEU A 337 -9.97 -13.57 0.79
C LEU A 337 -10.96 -13.67 -0.38
N PHE A 338 -12.15 -13.06 -0.26
CA PHE A 338 -13.27 -13.32 -1.18
C PHE A 338 -13.79 -12.08 -1.92
N ASN A 339 -13.56 -10.86 -1.43
CA ASN A 339 -14.07 -9.66 -2.09
C ASN A 339 -13.19 -9.29 -3.31
N PRO A 340 -13.75 -9.07 -4.51
CA PRO A 340 -12.96 -8.70 -5.69
C PRO A 340 -12.27 -7.34 -5.56
N TRP A 341 -12.77 -6.43 -4.72
CA TRP A 341 -12.06 -5.20 -4.37
C TRP A 341 -10.75 -5.47 -3.62
N GLY A 342 -10.70 -6.50 -2.78
CA GLY A 342 -9.47 -6.93 -2.11
C GLY A 342 -8.40 -7.31 -3.11
N TRP A 343 -8.75 -8.17 -4.07
CA TRP A 343 -7.86 -8.53 -5.18
C TRP A 343 -7.43 -7.31 -6.03
N TRP A 344 -8.38 -6.46 -6.44
CA TRP A 344 -8.09 -5.28 -7.26
C TRP A 344 -7.14 -4.29 -6.59
N MET A 345 -7.35 -4.04 -5.30
CA MET A 345 -6.50 -3.13 -4.54
C MET A 345 -5.13 -3.74 -4.24
N GLU A 346 -5.05 -5.06 -4.02
CA GLU A 346 -3.79 -5.79 -3.82
C GLU A 346 -2.86 -5.71 -5.04
N LEU A 347 -3.39 -5.58 -6.26
CA LEU A 347 -2.56 -5.43 -7.48
C LEU A 347 -1.56 -4.27 -7.37
N ASN A 348 -1.92 -3.21 -6.64
CA ASN A 348 -1.11 -2.02 -6.40
C ASN A 348 -0.31 -2.07 -5.08
N SER A 349 -0.16 -3.25 -4.47
CA SER A 349 0.56 -3.47 -3.21
C SER A 349 1.83 -4.30 -3.43
N THR A 350 2.90 -3.99 -2.69
CA THR A 350 4.13 -4.81 -2.64
C THR A 350 3.95 -6.07 -1.79
N HIS A 351 3.00 -6.04 -0.86
CA HIS A 351 2.71 -7.14 0.06
C HIS A 351 1.35 -7.78 -0.24
N PRO A 352 1.20 -9.10 -0.08
CA PRO A 352 -0.11 -9.73 -0.07
C PRO A 352 -0.95 -9.20 1.09
N LEU A 353 -2.27 -9.30 0.96
CA LEU A 353 -3.18 -8.97 2.06
C LEU A 353 -2.92 -9.87 3.27
N THR A 354 -2.99 -9.30 4.47
CA THR A 354 -2.67 -9.99 5.73
C THR A 354 -3.51 -11.23 5.95
N GLY A 355 -4.80 -11.20 5.60
CA GLY A 355 -5.67 -12.38 5.68
C GLY A 355 -5.21 -13.55 4.82
N LYS A 356 -4.59 -13.28 3.65
CA LYS A 356 -4.05 -14.34 2.77
C LYS A 356 -2.77 -14.95 3.35
N ARG A 357 -1.90 -14.13 3.95
CA ARG A 357 -0.69 -14.59 4.64
C ARG A 357 -1.02 -15.46 5.85
N ILE A 358 -1.96 -15.01 6.69
CA ILE A 358 -2.42 -15.79 7.86
C ILE A 358 -3.09 -17.10 7.43
N ARG A 359 -3.88 -17.10 6.35
CA ARG A 359 -4.41 -18.35 5.77
C ARG A 359 -3.31 -19.31 5.35
N ALA A 360 -2.25 -18.81 4.70
CA ALA A 360 -1.13 -19.65 4.28
C ALA A 360 -0.39 -20.23 5.49
N LEU A 361 -0.17 -19.42 6.53
CA LEU A 361 0.45 -19.85 7.79
C LEU A 361 -0.40 -20.87 8.55
N SER A 362 -1.73 -20.71 8.58
CA SER A 362 -2.66 -21.71 9.11
C SER A 362 -2.53 -23.05 8.38
N THR A 363 -2.39 -23.02 7.05
CA THR A 363 -2.18 -24.24 6.25
C THR A 363 -0.83 -24.90 6.61
N TYR A 364 0.20 -24.11 6.87
CA TYR A 364 1.50 -24.64 7.32
C TYR A 364 1.44 -25.22 8.74
N ALA A 365 0.68 -24.62 9.64
CA ALA A 365 0.43 -25.17 10.98
C ALA A 365 -0.25 -26.55 10.87
N GLU A 366 -1.29 -26.66 10.05
CA GLU A 366 -1.99 -27.93 9.77
C GLU A 366 -1.04 -28.99 9.18
N GLN A 367 -0.19 -28.63 8.21
CA GLN A 367 0.83 -29.54 7.64
C GLN A 367 1.84 -30.03 8.69
N MET A 368 2.12 -29.20 9.70
CA MET A 368 3.01 -29.53 10.81
C MET A 368 2.31 -30.29 11.95
N GLY A 369 1.00 -30.54 11.86
CA GLY A 369 0.23 -31.15 12.93
C GLY A 369 0.02 -30.24 14.15
N ILE A 370 0.19 -28.92 13.97
CA ILE A 370 -0.06 -27.90 15.00
C ILE A 370 -1.46 -27.33 14.80
N ALA A 371 -2.22 -27.19 15.88
CA ALA A 371 -3.51 -26.51 15.81
C ALA A 371 -3.32 -25.03 15.40
N PRO A 372 -3.98 -24.55 14.33
CA PRO A 372 -3.88 -23.16 13.94
C PRO A 372 -4.56 -22.26 14.98
N GLU A 373 -3.90 -21.18 15.39
CA GLU A 373 -4.47 -20.23 16.36
C GLU A 373 -5.55 -19.34 15.75
N PHE A 374 -5.42 -19.04 14.46
CA PHE A 374 -6.47 -18.41 13.67
C PHE A 374 -7.17 -19.50 12.87
N ASP A 375 -8.40 -19.84 13.22
CA ASP A 375 -9.20 -20.85 12.50
C ASP A 375 -9.65 -20.31 11.12
N MET A 376 -8.71 -20.31 10.18
CA MET A 376 -8.94 -19.90 8.81
C MET A 376 -9.75 -20.94 8.02
N GLY A 377 -9.85 -22.18 8.52
CA GLY A 377 -10.71 -23.23 7.95
C GLY A 377 -12.19 -22.83 8.03
N THR A 378 -12.64 -22.41 9.21
CA THR A 378 -14.01 -21.91 9.41
C THR A 378 -14.27 -20.64 8.59
N VAL A 379 -13.32 -19.69 8.57
CA VAL A 379 -13.44 -18.46 7.77
C VAL A 379 -13.57 -18.77 6.28
N VAL A 380 -12.77 -19.70 5.75
CA VAL A 380 -12.85 -20.11 4.34
C VAL A 380 -14.17 -20.83 4.06
N ALA A 381 -14.67 -21.65 4.99
CA ALA A 381 -15.96 -22.32 4.85
C ALA A 381 -17.13 -21.31 4.83
N GLU A 382 -17.12 -20.27 5.67
CA GLU A 382 -18.08 -19.16 5.64
C GLU A 382 -17.98 -18.42 4.29
N GLY A 383 -16.76 -18.09 3.87
CA GLY A 383 -16.50 -17.38 2.61
C GLY A 383 -16.97 -18.13 1.36
N ASN A 384 -16.84 -19.46 1.34
CA ASN A 384 -17.33 -20.30 0.25
C ASN A 384 -18.87 -20.31 0.12
N ARG A 385 -19.59 -19.91 1.18
CA ARG A 385 -21.06 -19.78 1.19
C ARG A 385 -21.54 -18.38 0.82
N LEU A 386 -20.64 -17.43 0.57
CA LEU A 386 -21.01 -16.08 0.16
C LEU A 386 -21.68 -16.06 -1.22
N ASP A 387 -22.59 -15.10 -1.39
CA ASP A 387 -23.27 -14.88 -2.65
C ASP A 387 -22.30 -14.28 -3.67
N LYS A 388 -21.88 -15.12 -4.63
CA LYS A 388 -20.98 -14.74 -5.71
C LYS A 388 -21.60 -13.71 -6.65
N GLN A 389 -22.91 -13.72 -6.86
CA GLN A 389 -23.58 -12.73 -7.69
C GLN A 389 -23.49 -11.35 -7.03
N ARG A 390 -23.68 -11.27 -5.71
CA ARG A 390 -23.52 -10.02 -4.96
C ARG A 390 -22.07 -9.52 -4.92
N LEU A 391 -21.08 -10.41 -4.87
CA LEU A 391 -19.66 -10.05 -4.88
C LEU A 391 -19.18 -9.58 -6.26
N TYR A 392 -19.47 -10.36 -7.30
CA TYR A 392 -18.85 -10.18 -8.63
C TYR A 392 -19.79 -9.52 -9.66
N GLY A 393 -21.10 -9.58 -9.47
CA GLY A 393 -22.09 -9.17 -10.48
C GLY A 393 -22.01 -7.70 -10.88
N SER A 394 -21.78 -6.79 -9.92
CA SER A 394 -21.59 -5.36 -10.21
C SER A 394 -20.12 -4.94 -10.27
N PHE A 395 -19.17 -5.86 -10.06
CA PHE A 395 -17.78 -5.48 -9.78
C PHE A 395 -17.13 -4.70 -10.93
N LEU A 396 -17.25 -5.18 -12.17
CA LEU A 396 -16.68 -4.49 -13.34
C LEU A 396 -17.28 -3.09 -13.52
N VAL A 397 -18.60 -2.97 -13.35
CA VAL A 397 -19.31 -1.69 -13.44
C VAL A 397 -18.85 -0.76 -12.31
N ASP A 398 -18.68 -1.29 -11.10
CA ASP A 398 -18.22 -0.50 -9.97
C ASP A 398 -16.76 -0.04 -10.16
N VAL A 399 -15.88 -0.85 -10.76
CA VAL A 399 -14.53 -0.40 -11.15
C VAL A 399 -14.58 0.72 -12.18
N LEU A 400 -15.43 0.60 -13.21
CA LEU A 400 -15.62 1.66 -14.21
C LEU A 400 -16.13 2.95 -13.58
N ILE A 401 -17.09 2.88 -12.67
CA ILE A 401 -17.63 4.05 -11.96
C ILE A 401 -16.59 4.66 -11.02
N PHE A 402 -15.81 3.81 -10.33
CA PHE A 402 -14.73 4.27 -9.45
C PHE A 402 -13.68 5.08 -10.23
N GLN A 403 -13.37 4.63 -11.47
CA GLN A 403 -12.45 5.28 -12.40
C GLN A 403 -13.11 6.27 -13.36
N ALA A 404 -14.41 6.54 -13.20
CA ALA A 404 -15.19 7.35 -14.14
C ALA A 404 -14.61 8.76 -14.40
N PRO A 405 -14.02 9.47 -13.42
CA PRO A 405 -13.37 10.76 -13.71
C PRO A 405 -12.21 10.63 -14.71
N LEU A 406 -11.39 9.58 -14.59
CA LEU A 406 -10.25 9.35 -15.48
C LEU A 406 -10.72 8.89 -16.86
N VAL A 407 -11.63 7.91 -16.92
CA VAL A 407 -12.21 7.42 -18.18
C VAL A 407 -12.94 8.56 -18.90
N GLY A 408 -13.72 9.33 -18.15
CA GLY A 408 -14.41 10.52 -18.64
C GLY A 408 -13.44 11.55 -19.19
N SER A 409 -12.34 11.85 -18.49
CA SER A 409 -11.29 12.74 -19.00
C SER A 409 -10.71 12.29 -20.34
N ILE A 410 -10.45 10.99 -20.51
CA ILE A 410 -9.90 10.44 -21.76
C ILE A 410 -10.92 10.54 -22.89
N VAL A 411 -12.15 10.08 -22.67
CA VAL A 411 -13.23 10.13 -23.67
C VAL A 411 -13.55 11.58 -24.04
N GLY A 412 -13.62 12.46 -23.04
CA GLY A 412 -13.84 13.88 -23.21
C GLY A 412 -12.73 14.55 -24.00
N ALA A 413 -11.46 14.25 -23.71
CA ALA A 413 -10.33 14.76 -24.48
C ALA A 413 -10.39 14.36 -25.97
N ILE A 414 -10.74 13.10 -26.25
CA ILE A 414 -10.93 12.61 -27.63
C ILE A 414 -12.08 13.37 -28.30
N ALA A 415 -13.25 13.44 -27.67
CA ALA A 415 -14.41 14.14 -28.21
C ALA A 415 -14.12 15.63 -28.46
N GLY A 416 -13.50 16.31 -27.49
CA GLY A 416 -13.12 17.72 -27.60
C GLY A 416 -12.13 17.98 -28.73
N SER A 417 -11.17 17.06 -28.93
CA SER A 417 -10.23 17.16 -30.05
C SER A 417 -10.90 16.99 -31.42
N LEU A 418 -11.94 16.15 -31.53
CA LEU A 418 -12.68 15.93 -32.77
C LEU A 418 -13.67 17.07 -33.08
N SER A 419 -14.32 17.63 -32.05
CA SER A 419 -15.35 18.66 -32.23
C SER A 419 -14.79 20.06 -32.46
N LEU A 420 -13.59 20.35 -31.97
CA LEU A 420 -12.97 21.69 -32.01
C LEU A 420 -11.61 21.72 -32.73
N GLY A 421 -11.20 20.59 -33.33
CA GLY A 421 -9.88 20.39 -33.95
C GLY A 421 -9.70 20.94 -35.37
N GLY A 422 -10.58 21.84 -35.83
CA GLY A 422 -10.50 22.43 -37.16
C GLY A 422 -9.61 23.67 -37.30
N GLY A 423 -9.03 24.19 -36.21
CA GLY A 423 -8.23 25.43 -36.17
C GLY A 423 -6.75 25.21 -35.83
N ASP A 424 -6.02 26.31 -35.60
CA ASP A 424 -4.60 26.30 -35.19
C ASP A 424 -4.34 25.45 -33.93
N VAL A 425 -3.07 25.05 -33.72
CA VAL A 425 -2.64 24.15 -32.63
C VAL A 425 -3.18 24.56 -31.25
N TRP A 426 -3.27 25.87 -30.98
CA TRP A 426 -3.83 26.40 -29.74
C TRP A 426 -5.32 26.09 -29.55
N MET A 427 -6.11 26.18 -30.62
CA MET A 427 -7.54 25.89 -30.60
C MET A 427 -7.80 24.40 -30.39
N GLY A 428 -7.00 23.55 -31.04
CA GLY A 428 -7.03 22.10 -30.80
C GLY A 428 -6.66 21.73 -29.35
N ALA A 429 -5.62 22.36 -28.79
CA ALA A 429 -5.21 22.14 -27.39
C ALA A 429 -6.28 22.60 -26.38
N LEU A 430 -6.91 23.74 -26.61
CA LEU A 430 -8.01 24.23 -25.79
C LEU A 430 -9.26 23.35 -25.91
N GLY A 431 -9.56 22.82 -27.11
CA GLY A 431 -10.65 21.88 -27.34
C GLY A 431 -10.44 20.56 -26.61
N LEU A 432 -9.21 20.02 -26.64
CA LEU A 432 -8.82 18.85 -25.85
C LEU A 432 -9.00 19.10 -24.35
N PHE A 433 -8.52 20.24 -23.84
CA PHE A 433 -8.61 20.58 -22.42
C PHE A 433 -10.06 20.81 -21.97
N SER A 434 -10.86 21.50 -22.80
CA SER A 434 -12.31 21.67 -22.60
C SER A 434 -13.01 20.32 -22.49
N GLY A 435 -12.80 19.42 -23.46
CA GLY A 435 -13.37 18.09 -23.46
C GLY A 435 -12.93 17.26 -22.25
N LEU A 436 -11.64 17.31 -21.89
CA LEU A 436 -11.09 16.65 -20.71
C LEU A 436 -11.81 17.07 -19.44
N LEU A 437 -12.05 18.38 -19.25
CA LEU A 437 -12.73 18.93 -18.08
C LEU A 437 -14.21 18.55 -18.04
N VAL A 438 -14.92 18.61 -19.17
CA VAL A 438 -16.32 18.17 -19.25
C VAL A 438 -16.43 16.69 -18.92
N GLY A 439 -15.61 15.86 -19.55
CA GLY A 439 -15.58 14.42 -19.32
C GLY A 439 -15.22 14.06 -17.88
N ASN A 440 -14.21 14.75 -17.29
CA ASN A 440 -13.87 14.58 -15.88
C ASN A 440 -15.04 14.89 -14.96
N GLY A 441 -15.73 15.99 -15.23
CA GLY A 441 -16.82 16.46 -14.40
C GLY A 441 -18.03 15.54 -14.47
N VAL A 442 -18.41 15.06 -15.67
CA VAL A 442 -19.46 14.04 -15.85
C VAL A 442 -19.12 12.76 -15.10
N GLY A 443 -17.89 12.27 -15.24
CA GLY A 443 -17.41 11.09 -14.52
C GLY A 443 -17.42 11.28 -13.00
N THR A 444 -17.04 12.45 -12.52
CA THR A 444 -17.06 12.81 -11.09
C THR A 444 -18.49 12.84 -10.54
N LEU A 445 -19.45 13.41 -11.28
CA LEU A 445 -20.86 13.40 -10.91
C LEU A 445 -21.42 11.98 -10.84
N GLY A 446 -21.22 11.17 -11.90
CA GLY A 446 -21.66 9.79 -11.94
C GLY A 446 -21.13 8.97 -10.75
N ARG A 447 -19.84 9.13 -10.42
CA ARG A 447 -19.22 8.51 -9.25
C ARG A 447 -19.85 8.99 -7.94
N ALA A 448 -20.09 10.30 -7.79
CA ALA A 448 -20.65 10.89 -6.58
C ALA A 448 -22.05 10.35 -6.25
N PHE A 449 -22.89 10.11 -7.27
CA PHE A 449 -24.24 9.54 -7.07
C PHE A 449 -24.22 8.11 -6.52
N VAL A 450 -23.19 7.32 -6.85
CA VAL A 450 -23.00 5.97 -6.31
C VAL A 450 -22.29 5.99 -4.96
N MET A 451 -21.34 6.92 -4.78
CA MET A 451 -20.56 7.03 -3.56
C MET A 451 -21.38 7.38 -2.32
N TYR A 452 -22.41 8.22 -2.48
CA TYR A 452 -23.16 8.78 -1.35
C TYR A 452 -24.64 8.41 -1.43
N PRO A 453 -24.99 7.14 -1.16
CA PRO A 453 -26.38 6.70 -1.12
C PRO A 453 -27.17 7.41 -0.02
N ASN A 454 -28.50 7.35 -0.11
CA ASN A 454 -29.38 8.03 0.84
C ASN A 454 -29.08 7.61 2.29
N PHE A 455 -28.83 8.60 3.14
CA PHE A 455 -28.42 8.44 4.53
C PHE A 455 -29.56 8.02 5.46
N GLY A 456 -30.83 8.13 5.05
CA GLY A 456 -32.00 7.74 5.87
C GLY A 456 -32.05 6.26 6.31
N ARG A 457 -31.05 5.45 5.95
CA ARG A 457 -30.86 4.05 6.34
C ARG A 457 -29.65 3.82 7.25
N ALA A 458 -29.02 4.87 7.79
CA ALA A 458 -27.86 4.72 8.66
C ALA A 458 -28.25 4.02 9.97
N THR A 459 -27.70 2.84 10.20
CA THR A 459 -27.91 2.08 11.44
C THR A 459 -26.79 2.35 12.43
N GLU A 460 -27.13 2.32 13.71
CA GLU A 460 -26.13 2.27 14.77
C GLU A 460 -25.42 0.92 14.69
N THR A 461 -24.10 0.95 14.63
CA THR A 461 -23.27 -0.23 14.38
C THR A 461 -21.92 -0.06 15.05
N SER A 462 -21.04 -1.04 14.90
CA SER A 462 -19.71 -1.05 15.46
C SER A 462 -18.66 -1.17 14.35
N VAL A 463 -17.43 -0.76 14.62
CA VAL A 463 -16.34 -0.80 13.64
C VAL A 463 -16.07 -2.25 13.23
N MET A 464 -16.02 -3.19 14.18
CA MET A 464 -15.89 -4.62 13.91
C MET A 464 -16.98 -5.13 12.96
N ALA A 465 -18.25 -4.80 13.21
CA ALA A 465 -19.35 -5.27 12.36
C ALA A 465 -19.22 -4.77 10.92
N LEU A 466 -18.82 -3.50 10.73
CA LEU A 466 -18.52 -2.94 9.41
C LEU A 466 -17.30 -3.61 8.75
N MET A 467 -16.28 -3.92 9.55
CA MET A 467 -15.04 -4.54 9.09
C MET A 467 -15.19 -6.03 8.76
N SER A 468 -16.15 -6.71 9.37
CA SER A 468 -16.49 -8.11 9.08
C SER A 468 -17.44 -8.27 7.88
N ASP A 469 -17.97 -7.19 7.30
CA ASP A 469 -18.84 -7.29 6.11
C ASP A 469 -18.01 -7.64 4.86
N PRO A 470 -18.16 -8.87 4.31
CA PRO A 470 -17.41 -9.28 3.13
C PRO A 470 -17.87 -8.57 1.86
N TYR A 471 -19.05 -7.94 1.84
CA TYR A 471 -19.60 -7.23 0.69
C TYR A 471 -19.28 -5.73 0.70
N ALA A 472 -18.57 -5.23 1.72
CA ALA A 472 -18.22 -3.83 1.82
C ALA A 472 -17.36 -3.37 0.62
N SER A 473 -17.58 -2.13 0.19
CA SER A 473 -16.99 -1.57 -1.02
C SER A 473 -16.30 -0.22 -0.73
N PRO A 474 -15.23 0.11 -1.46
CA PRO A 474 -14.66 1.45 -1.42
C PRO A 474 -15.53 2.46 -2.19
N LEU A 475 -16.30 2.00 -3.18
CA LEU A 475 -17.18 2.84 -3.99
C LEU A 475 -18.56 3.01 -3.34
N ARG A 476 -19.24 1.92 -3.00
CA ARG A 476 -20.61 1.96 -2.48
C ARG A 476 -20.57 2.13 -0.97
N GLY A 477 -20.57 3.39 -0.51
CA GLY A 477 -20.44 3.72 0.91
C GLY A 477 -21.63 3.20 1.72
N GLN A 478 -21.36 2.59 2.86
CA GLN A 478 -22.38 2.06 3.78
C GLN A 478 -22.74 3.13 4.82
N PRO A 479 -23.95 3.67 4.84
CA PRO A 479 -24.37 4.63 5.86
C PRO A 479 -24.29 3.99 7.26
N ALA A 480 -23.58 4.62 8.18
CA ALA A 480 -23.36 4.10 9.52
C ALA A 480 -23.32 5.22 10.56
N THR A 481 -23.76 4.88 11.77
CA THR A 481 -23.58 5.70 12.98
C THR A 481 -22.65 4.97 13.93
N LEU A 482 -21.58 5.64 14.37
CA LEU A 482 -20.59 5.12 15.31
C LEU A 482 -20.47 6.06 16.51
N THR A 483 -20.46 5.50 17.72
CA THR A 483 -20.30 6.25 18.97
C THR A 483 -18.97 5.87 19.60
N GLY A 484 -18.10 6.84 19.85
CA GLY A 484 -16.76 6.56 20.36
C GLY A 484 -16.02 7.83 20.76
N GLU A 485 -14.72 7.72 21.01
CA GLU A 485 -13.86 8.81 21.43
C GLU A 485 -12.93 9.25 20.30
N ILE A 486 -12.79 10.55 20.05
CA ILE A 486 -11.77 11.04 19.11
C ILE A 486 -10.42 11.02 19.82
N ILE A 487 -9.46 10.30 19.27
CA ILE A 487 -8.18 10.02 19.98
C ILE A 487 -6.97 10.62 19.29
N GLY A 488 -7.20 11.32 18.18
CA GLY A 488 -6.13 12.02 17.49
C GLY A 488 -6.53 12.43 16.09
N ARG A 489 -5.53 12.92 15.37
CA ARG A 489 -5.63 13.26 13.95
C ARG A 489 -5.08 12.10 13.13
N GLY A 490 -5.77 11.76 12.06
CA GLY A 490 -5.30 10.85 11.03
C GLY A 490 -4.88 11.65 9.81
N ASP A 491 -3.78 11.27 9.18
CA ASP A 491 -3.45 11.78 7.85
C ASP A 491 -3.62 10.67 6.83
N ALA A 492 -4.78 10.64 6.17
CA ALA A 492 -5.02 9.86 4.97
C ALA A 492 -5.54 10.76 3.84
N GLY A 493 -4.67 11.66 3.36
CA GLY A 493 -4.80 12.30 2.04
C GLY A 493 -4.64 13.83 1.98
N SER A 494 -3.87 14.44 2.89
CA SER A 494 -3.78 15.90 2.94
C SER A 494 -3.29 16.50 1.62
N ILE A 495 -4.02 17.53 1.16
CA ILE A 495 -3.31 18.78 0.90
C ILE A 495 -3.75 19.85 1.91
N PHE A 496 -4.96 19.81 2.50
CA PHE A 496 -5.36 20.83 3.49
C PHE A 496 -6.41 20.38 4.53
N GLY A 497 -6.39 19.16 5.08
CA GLY A 497 -7.35 18.79 6.15
C GLY A 497 -6.84 17.67 7.04
N SER A 498 -7.15 17.72 8.34
CA SER A 498 -6.88 16.61 9.27
C SER A 498 -8.06 15.64 9.26
N ASP A 499 -7.83 14.37 8.88
CA ASP A 499 -8.77 13.32 9.23
C ASP A 499 -8.78 13.18 10.75
N LEU A 500 -9.89 12.73 11.34
CA LEU A 500 -9.94 12.42 12.77
C LEU A 500 -9.81 10.91 12.97
N LYS A 501 -9.21 10.47 14.07
CA LYS A 501 -9.21 9.07 14.47
C LYS A 501 -10.31 8.86 15.51
N LEU A 502 -11.27 7.99 15.21
CA LEU A 502 -12.31 7.57 16.14
C LEU A 502 -11.94 6.22 16.75
N ARG A 503 -11.98 6.14 18.07
CA ARG A 503 -11.93 4.93 18.88
C ARG A 503 -13.34 4.57 19.30
N GLU A 504 -13.94 3.61 18.64
CA GLU A 504 -15.19 2.98 19.05
C GLU A 504 -14.88 1.72 19.88
N ALA A 505 -15.84 1.25 20.67
CA ALA A 505 -15.65 0.11 21.57
C ALA A 505 -15.14 -1.14 20.83
N SER A 506 -15.58 -1.33 19.58
CA SER A 506 -15.16 -2.44 18.73
C SER A 506 -14.09 -2.11 17.68
N GLY A 507 -13.47 -0.93 17.72
CA GLY A 507 -12.36 -0.65 16.81
C GLY A 507 -11.94 0.78 16.63
N MET A 508 -11.03 0.99 15.68
CA MET A 508 -10.65 2.31 15.22
C MET A 508 -10.95 2.53 13.76
N ILE A 509 -11.31 3.76 13.44
CA ILE A 509 -11.51 4.16 12.06
C ILE A 509 -11.12 5.62 11.85
N TYR A 510 -10.65 5.91 10.64
CA TYR A 510 -10.39 7.26 10.19
C TYR A 510 -11.69 7.92 9.73
N LEU A 511 -11.96 9.13 10.22
CA LEU A 511 -13.06 9.98 9.82
C LEU A 511 -12.54 11.06 8.88
N ARG A 512 -12.98 11.02 7.61
CA ARG A 512 -12.65 12.05 6.63
C ARG A 512 -13.61 13.23 6.76
N TYR A 513 -13.05 14.38 7.11
CA TYR A 513 -13.80 15.63 7.24
C TYR A 513 -13.72 16.47 5.96
N ALA A 514 -14.87 17.00 5.52
CA ALA A 514 -14.96 17.96 4.43
C ALA A 514 -15.75 19.21 4.85
N SER A 515 -15.04 20.30 5.10
CA SER A 515 -15.58 21.61 5.45
C SER A 515 -16.46 22.19 4.36
N ARG A 516 -17.47 22.97 4.74
CA ARG A 516 -18.28 23.76 3.79
C ARG A 516 -17.46 24.75 2.95
N PHE A 517 -16.27 25.16 3.40
CA PHE A 517 -15.38 26.09 2.72
C PHE A 517 -14.22 25.39 1.99
N GLY A 518 -14.33 24.09 1.74
CA GLY A 518 -13.41 23.34 0.91
C GLY A 518 -12.03 23.23 1.53
N PRO A 519 -10.94 23.22 0.73
CA PRO A 519 -9.57 23.05 1.24
C PRO A 519 -9.19 24.07 2.31
N LEU A 520 -9.56 25.35 2.15
CA LEU A 520 -9.26 26.38 3.15
C LEU A 520 -10.00 26.11 4.47
N GLY A 521 -11.27 25.69 4.39
CA GLY A 521 -12.05 25.31 5.56
C GLY A 521 -11.52 24.06 6.27
N ASN A 522 -11.05 23.08 5.50
CA ASN A 522 -10.40 21.89 6.03
C ASN A 522 -9.13 22.25 6.80
N PHE A 523 -8.37 23.22 6.28
CA PHE A 523 -7.12 23.66 6.90
C PHE A 523 -7.41 24.37 8.22
N LEU A 524 -8.37 25.30 8.21
CA LEU A 524 -8.81 26.01 9.41
C LEU A 524 -9.39 25.06 10.45
N PHE A 525 -10.14 24.05 10.03
CA PHE A 525 -10.66 23.01 10.92
C PHE A 525 -9.51 22.22 11.59
N GLY A 526 -8.57 21.73 10.79
CA GLY A 526 -7.39 21.02 11.29
C GLY A 526 -6.56 21.88 12.24
N TRP A 527 -6.36 23.14 11.90
CA TRP A 527 -5.57 24.06 12.72
C TRP A 527 -6.25 24.40 14.05
N GLN A 528 -7.54 24.78 14.03
CA GLN A 528 -8.18 25.42 15.19
C GLN A 528 -9.17 24.53 15.95
N GLN A 529 -9.75 23.51 15.32
CA GLN A 529 -10.83 22.72 15.91
C GLN A 529 -10.47 21.27 16.16
N ALA A 530 -9.73 20.61 15.26
CA ALA A 530 -9.47 19.17 15.35
C ALA A 530 -8.79 18.75 16.66
N GLY A 531 -7.83 19.55 17.16
CA GLY A 531 -7.18 19.29 18.45
C GLY A 531 -8.12 19.38 19.65
N LYS A 532 -9.14 20.24 19.59
CA LYS A 532 -10.13 20.43 20.66
C LYS A 532 -11.13 19.28 20.74
N LEU A 533 -11.17 18.42 19.73
CA LEU A 533 -12.04 17.25 19.70
C LEU A 533 -11.37 16.02 20.32
N VAL A 534 -10.04 16.04 20.49
CA VAL A 534 -9.30 14.92 21.06
C VAL A 534 -9.74 14.70 22.51
N ASN A 535 -9.91 13.43 22.87
CA ASN A 535 -10.45 12.92 24.13
C ASN A 535 -11.92 13.26 24.38
N LEU A 536 -12.68 13.67 23.35
CA LEU A 536 -14.13 13.84 23.47
C LEU A 536 -14.87 12.59 22.98
N SER A 537 -15.87 12.18 23.76
CA SER A 537 -16.89 11.24 23.32
C SER A 537 -17.79 11.91 22.29
N VAL A 538 -17.93 11.27 21.13
CA VAL A 538 -18.67 11.78 19.99
C VAL A 538 -19.58 10.72 19.41
N ARG A 539 -20.71 11.17 18.86
CA ARG A 539 -21.55 10.36 17.98
C ARG A 539 -21.31 10.83 16.55
N THR A 540 -20.84 9.93 15.70
CA THR A 540 -20.45 10.23 14.32
C THR A 540 -21.37 9.55 13.35
N GLN A 541 -21.64 10.21 12.25
CA GLN A 541 -22.54 9.77 11.20
C GLN A 541 -21.89 10.02 9.85
N GLY A 542 -22.04 9.08 8.93
CA GLY A 542 -21.32 9.13 7.65
C GLY A 542 -21.44 7.84 6.84
N TRP A 543 -20.56 7.68 5.87
CA TRP A 543 -20.50 6.51 5.00
C TRP A 543 -19.20 5.75 5.24
N PHE A 544 -19.31 4.53 5.79
CA PHE A 544 -18.21 3.60 5.90
C PHE A 544 -17.78 3.10 4.52
N ARG A 545 -16.47 2.98 4.32
CA ARG A 545 -15.85 2.47 3.10
C ARG A 545 -14.77 1.47 3.46
N ARG A 546 -14.81 0.33 2.77
CA ARG A 546 -13.79 -0.70 2.89
C ARG A 546 -12.84 -0.66 1.72
N GLY A 547 -11.60 -0.27 1.99
CA GLY A 547 -10.44 -0.58 1.17
C GLY A 547 -9.39 -1.29 2.02
N ILE A 548 -8.13 -1.31 1.54
CA ILE A 548 -7.01 -1.85 2.34
C ILE A 548 -6.85 -1.10 3.67
N ALA A 549 -7.05 0.22 3.65
CA ALA A 549 -7.25 1.03 4.85
C ALA A 549 -8.73 1.44 4.89
N PRO A 550 -9.53 1.03 5.90
CA PRO A 550 -10.91 1.46 6.02
C PRO A 550 -11.01 2.91 6.49
N TRP A 551 -12.06 3.62 6.05
CA TRP A 551 -12.37 4.96 6.52
C TRP A 551 -13.87 5.23 6.47
N MET A 552 -14.29 6.33 7.08
CA MET A 552 -15.65 6.81 7.07
C MET A 552 -15.66 8.25 6.56
N ASP A 553 -16.38 8.51 5.48
CA ASP A 553 -16.64 9.88 5.04
C ASP A 553 -17.65 10.50 6.00
N LEU A 554 -17.21 11.50 6.76
CA LEU A 554 -18.03 12.12 7.79
C LEU A 554 -19.14 12.94 7.14
N LEU A 555 -20.36 12.78 7.65
CA LEU A 555 -21.49 13.64 7.40
C LEU A 555 -21.69 14.58 8.59
N GLU A 556 -21.71 14.01 9.80
CA GLU A 556 -21.91 14.76 11.04
C GLU A 556 -21.11 14.16 12.19
N LEU A 557 -20.67 15.02 13.09
CA LEU A 557 -20.07 14.67 14.36
C LEU A 557 -20.74 15.48 15.46
N HIS A 558 -21.33 14.79 16.41
CA HIS A 558 -22.02 15.35 17.55
C HIS A 558 -21.11 15.21 18.78
N THR A 559 -20.67 16.35 19.30
CA THR A 559 -20.05 16.46 20.63
C THR A 559 -21.14 16.85 21.64
N PRO A 560 -20.88 16.76 22.96
CA PRO A 560 -21.82 17.24 23.97
C PRO A 560 -22.22 18.72 23.80
N GLU A 561 -21.32 19.56 23.27
CA GLU A 561 -21.51 21.01 23.18
C GLU A 561 -21.96 21.50 21.80
N LYS A 562 -21.56 20.81 20.74
CA LYS A 562 -21.75 21.26 19.36
C LYS A 562 -21.88 20.13 18.36
N ARG A 563 -22.62 20.42 17.30
CA ARG A 563 -22.69 19.62 16.07
C ARG A 563 -21.74 20.19 15.03
N ILE A 564 -20.91 19.32 14.46
CA ILE A 564 -19.97 19.63 13.38
C ILE A 564 -20.47 18.92 12.12
N THR A 565 -20.77 19.70 11.08
CA THR A 565 -21.22 19.17 9.80
C THR A 565 -20.07 19.06 8.80
N SER A 566 -20.14 18.03 7.97
CA SER A 566 -19.20 17.72 6.92
C SER A 566 -19.95 17.50 5.61
N HIS A 567 -19.36 17.93 4.51
CA HIS A 567 -20.01 18.13 3.22
C HIS A 567 -19.29 17.39 2.07
N PRO A 568 -18.91 16.10 2.23
CA PRO A 568 -18.11 15.39 1.22
C PRO A 568 -18.90 15.19 -0.09
N ARG A 569 -20.20 14.89 0.01
CA ARG A 569 -21.10 14.77 -1.16
C ARG A 569 -21.25 16.09 -1.91
N PHE A 570 -21.41 17.21 -1.18
CA PHE A 570 -21.54 18.53 -1.80
C PHE A 570 -20.29 18.88 -2.62
N TRP A 571 -19.09 18.68 -2.06
CA TRP A 571 -17.86 18.96 -2.77
C TRP A 571 -17.63 18.05 -3.97
N ALA A 572 -17.97 16.76 -3.86
CA ALA A 572 -17.89 15.85 -5.00
C ALA A 572 -18.82 16.28 -6.14
N LEU A 573 -20.03 16.76 -5.83
CA LEU A 573 -20.97 17.28 -6.84
C LEU A 573 -20.48 18.63 -7.40
N LEU A 574 -20.10 19.56 -6.53
CA LEU A 574 -19.64 20.89 -6.91
C LEU A 574 -18.39 20.82 -7.78
N SER A 575 -17.40 19.98 -7.45
CA SER A 575 -16.21 19.82 -8.30
C SER A 575 -16.56 19.29 -9.68
N GLY A 576 -17.52 18.36 -9.77
CA GLY A 576 -18.02 17.86 -11.05
C GLY A 576 -18.68 18.97 -11.88
N ILE A 577 -19.58 19.75 -11.26
CA ILE A 577 -20.27 20.87 -11.90
C ILE A 577 -19.27 21.96 -12.34
N LEU A 578 -18.33 22.35 -11.48
CA LEU A 578 -17.32 23.36 -11.79
C LEU A 578 -16.41 22.90 -12.94
N SER A 579 -16.01 21.62 -12.96
CA SER A 579 -15.22 21.05 -14.05
C SER A 579 -15.99 21.09 -15.38
N ILE A 580 -17.27 20.72 -15.38
CA ILE A 580 -18.12 20.84 -16.58
C ILE A 580 -18.26 22.30 -17.00
N GLY A 581 -18.60 23.19 -16.07
CA GLY A 581 -18.81 24.62 -16.35
C GLY A 581 -17.56 25.29 -16.91
N LEU A 582 -16.40 25.03 -16.34
CA LEU A 582 -15.11 25.52 -16.86
C LEU A 582 -14.81 24.94 -18.24
N GLY A 583 -15.03 23.64 -18.43
CA GLY A 583 -14.85 22.99 -19.72
C GLY A 583 -15.75 23.58 -20.80
N LEU A 584 -17.05 23.78 -20.52
CA LEU A 584 -18.01 24.40 -21.44
C LEU A 584 -17.68 25.87 -21.72
N PHE A 585 -17.30 26.64 -20.68
CA PHE A 585 -16.89 28.04 -20.84
C PHE A 585 -15.71 28.16 -21.80
N LEU A 586 -14.69 27.32 -21.63
CA LEU A 586 -13.56 27.25 -22.57
C LEU A 586 -14.02 26.85 -23.97
N GLY A 587 -14.92 25.86 -24.08
CA GLY A 587 -15.50 25.45 -25.36
C GLY A 587 -16.22 26.56 -26.12
N VAL A 588 -17.01 27.37 -25.40
CA VAL A 588 -17.72 28.52 -25.98
C VAL A 588 -16.77 29.66 -26.34
N ALA A 589 -15.78 29.94 -25.48
CA ALA A 589 -14.76 30.95 -25.76
C ALA A 589 -13.98 30.62 -27.05
N ILE A 590 -13.70 29.33 -27.30
CA ILE A 590 -13.09 28.82 -28.53
C ILE A 590 -14.06 28.99 -29.72
N ALA A 591 -15.34 28.68 -29.57
CA ALA A 591 -16.30 28.80 -30.67
C ALA A 591 -16.58 30.26 -31.09
N ALA A 592 -16.32 31.22 -30.20
CA ALA A 592 -16.55 32.65 -30.42
C ALA A 592 -15.32 33.39 -30.99
N SER A 593 -14.13 32.78 -30.96
CA SER A 593 -12.87 33.28 -31.55
C SER A 593 -12.60 32.64 -32.90
#